data_AF-A0A285HZ66-F1
#
_entry.id   AF-A0A285HZ66-F1
#
_cell.length_a   1.000
_cell.length_b   1.000
_cell.length_c   1.000
_cell.angle_alpha   90.00
_cell.angle_beta   90.00
_cell.angle_gamma   90.00
#
_symmetry.space_group_name_H-M   'P 1'
#
loop_
_entity.id
_entity.type
_entity.pdbx_description
1 polymer ?
#
loop_
_entity_poly.entity_id
_entity_poly.type
_entity_poly.pdbx_seq_one_letter_code
_entity_poly.pdbx_strand_id
1 'polypeptide(L)'
;MLVEVLLDAPVHVHYGFLTLGANEAGPEDAARGQVNGLCGAAVPGVLHLHTELHTGEVHVRVELYAAEPALGDEWRDVVEVLYTTTAEDLALGGFDSSVGPVDLPPGVYRARYCAADMRGEDRYLLQFWPATGVDRIVRQGSDYAAYWHREGPEPTLTRDELAGRVADLRRRRAEREAGEAEEELDEIWEGDVPDDPRLREAGWYAASLWRLDPAIVEALAEAGDRGRRAVTAWAVERVLDDAQLMGQPWAGPALAALRDGSPLAEWEIRETLPPMPIEEHNLDAAQNLAAEVLFNVAPGGLGDACEAVMEAIYRSSGPEVVLDGVRRMLG
;
A
#
# COMPACT_ATOMS: atom_id res chain seq x y z
N MET A 1 26.06 26.96 16.16
CA MET A 1 26.21 26.50 17.57
C MET A 1 25.86 25.03 17.61
N LEU A 2 26.66 24.21 18.30
CA LEU A 2 26.35 22.79 18.53
C LEU A 2 25.06 22.71 19.34
N VAL A 3 24.11 21.93 18.86
CA VAL A 3 22.86 21.63 19.56
C VAL A 3 23.08 20.38 20.40
N GLU A 4 23.54 19.29 19.78
CA GLU A 4 23.65 17.99 20.43
C GLU A 4 24.70 17.08 19.75
N VAL A 5 25.31 16.19 20.54
CA VAL A 5 26.07 15.04 20.04
C VAL A 5 25.12 13.85 20.05
N LEU A 6 24.73 13.40 18.85
CA LEU A 6 23.73 12.34 18.68
C LEU A 6 24.34 10.94 18.83
N LEU A 7 25.64 10.80 18.55
CA LEU A 7 26.38 9.55 18.69
C LEU A 7 27.87 9.85 18.86
N ASP A 8 28.57 9.08 19.69
CA ASP A 8 30.03 9.12 19.85
C ASP A 8 30.49 7.71 20.28
N ALA A 9 30.82 6.87 19.29
CA ALA A 9 31.00 5.43 19.53
C ALA A 9 31.96 4.77 18.52
N PRO A 10 32.63 3.67 18.92
CA PRO A 10 33.24 2.75 17.97
C PRO A 10 32.15 2.00 17.19
N VAL A 11 32.35 1.83 15.89
CA VAL A 11 31.47 1.10 14.98
C VAL A 11 32.30 0.10 14.21
N HIS A 12 31.83 -1.16 14.17
CA HIS A 12 32.49 -2.19 13.38
C HIS A 12 32.11 -2.03 11.91
N VAL A 13 33.11 -1.90 11.04
CA VAL A 13 32.96 -1.80 9.60
C VAL A 13 33.26 -3.15 8.97
N HIS A 14 32.49 -3.49 7.94
CA HIS A 14 32.81 -4.55 7.01
C HIS A 14 32.54 -4.05 5.59
N TYR A 15 33.45 -4.31 4.65
CA TYR A 15 33.44 -3.80 3.27
C TYR A 15 33.65 -2.29 3.09
N GLY A 16 34.22 -1.61 4.08
CA GLY A 16 34.66 -0.23 3.93
C GLY A 16 33.52 0.79 3.80
N PHE A 17 32.35 0.50 4.39
CA PHE A 17 31.24 1.43 4.41
C PHE A 17 30.47 1.44 5.73
N LEU A 18 29.74 2.54 5.93
CA LEU A 18 28.71 2.71 6.94
C LEU A 18 27.46 3.32 6.29
N THR A 19 26.29 3.06 6.86
CA THR A 19 25.02 3.64 6.43
C THR A 19 24.30 4.24 7.64
N LEU A 20 23.83 5.48 7.54
CA LEU A 20 22.84 6.05 8.46
C LEU A 20 21.45 5.86 7.84
N GLY A 21 20.55 5.20 8.56
CA GLY A 21 19.20 4.87 8.09
C GLY A 21 19.10 3.45 7.50
N ALA A 22 18.09 3.22 6.65
CA ALA A 22 17.82 1.89 6.09
C ALA A 22 18.90 1.45 5.09
N ASN A 23 19.40 0.23 5.24
CA ASN A 23 20.39 -0.38 4.33
C ASN A 23 19.72 -1.03 3.09
N GLU A 24 18.72 -0.37 2.51
CA GLU A 24 17.97 -0.89 1.35
C GLU A 24 18.50 -0.34 0.02
N ALA A 25 19.11 0.84 0.04
CA ALA A 25 19.74 1.43 -1.15
C ALA A 25 21.22 1.06 -1.21
N GLY A 26 21.65 0.51 -2.35
CA GLY A 26 23.07 0.26 -2.61
C GLY A 26 23.89 1.56 -2.72
N PRO A 27 25.23 1.48 -2.58
CA PRO A 27 26.13 2.63 -2.66
C PRO A 27 25.92 3.48 -3.92
N GLU A 28 25.73 2.81 -5.06
CA GLU A 28 25.52 3.44 -6.36
C GLU A 28 24.28 4.34 -6.40
N ASP A 29 23.16 3.88 -5.82
CA ASP A 29 21.93 4.66 -5.81
C ASP A 29 21.98 5.77 -4.75
N ALA A 30 22.65 5.53 -3.62
CA ALA A 30 22.85 6.55 -2.58
C ALA A 30 23.73 7.72 -3.07
N ALA A 31 24.71 7.48 -3.95
CA ALA A 31 25.59 8.53 -4.48
C ALA A 31 25.17 9.06 -5.88
N ARG A 32 24.08 8.55 -6.47
CA ARG A 32 23.72 8.86 -7.85
C ARG A 32 23.48 10.36 -8.07
N GLY A 33 24.19 10.93 -9.03
CA GLY A 33 24.11 12.34 -9.41
C GLY A 33 24.88 13.31 -8.51
N GLN A 34 25.58 12.81 -7.49
CA GLN A 34 26.45 13.61 -6.63
C GLN A 34 27.84 13.75 -7.26
N VAL A 35 28.58 14.80 -6.91
CA VAL A 35 29.96 15.04 -7.37
C VAL A 35 31.02 14.38 -6.48
N ASN A 36 30.64 14.00 -5.26
CA ASN A 36 31.52 13.32 -4.32
C ASN A 36 31.21 11.80 -4.28
N GLY A 37 32.21 10.98 -3.97
CA GLY A 37 32.06 9.53 -3.84
C GLY A 37 32.34 9.02 -2.43
N LEU A 38 32.45 9.89 -1.43
CA LEU A 38 32.69 9.48 -0.04
C LEU A 38 31.42 9.42 0.79
N CYS A 39 30.41 10.23 0.44
CA CYS A 39 29.17 10.35 1.16
C CYS A 39 28.02 10.44 0.15
N GLY A 40 27.16 9.44 0.12
CA GLY A 40 25.96 9.33 -0.71
C GLY A 40 24.71 9.76 0.06
N ALA A 41 23.87 10.64 -0.50
CA ALA A 41 22.59 11.07 0.10
C ALA A 41 21.44 11.27 -0.91
N ALA A 42 21.55 10.72 -2.11
CA ALA A 42 20.56 10.88 -3.19
C ALA A 42 19.23 10.17 -2.89
N VAL A 43 19.25 9.15 -2.01
CA VAL A 43 18.06 8.45 -1.54
C VAL A 43 17.61 9.06 -0.20
N PRO A 44 16.38 9.62 -0.09
CA PRO A 44 15.86 10.12 1.17
C PRO A 44 15.90 9.06 2.27
N GLY A 45 16.34 9.46 3.46
CA GLY A 45 16.49 8.62 4.64
C GLY A 45 17.81 7.84 4.70
N VAL A 46 18.57 7.76 3.60
CA VAL A 46 19.81 6.98 3.52
C VAL A 46 21.03 7.89 3.37
N LEU A 47 22.01 7.71 4.26
CA LEU A 47 23.34 8.30 4.11
C LEU A 47 24.37 7.18 4.01
N HIS A 48 25.01 7.00 2.86
CA HIS A 48 26.05 6.00 2.67
C HIS A 48 27.43 6.63 2.80
N LEU A 49 28.33 6.05 3.58
CA LEU A 49 29.62 6.62 3.95
C LEU A 49 30.72 5.63 3.62
N HIS A 50 31.72 6.06 2.85
CA HIS A 50 32.93 5.26 2.65
C HIS A 50 33.90 5.45 3.81
N THR A 51 34.36 4.33 4.36
CA THR A 51 35.45 4.31 5.33
C THR A 51 36.70 3.75 4.68
N GLU A 52 37.81 4.33 5.08
CA GLU A 52 39.11 4.05 4.51
C GLU A 52 39.62 2.67 5.00
N LEU A 53 39.34 2.29 6.26
CA LEU A 53 39.42 0.91 6.74
C LEU A 53 38.34 0.02 6.11
N HIS A 54 38.76 -1.10 5.50
CA HIS A 54 37.84 -2.07 4.90
C HIS A 54 37.09 -2.93 5.93
N THR A 55 37.78 -3.42 6.96
CA THR A 55 37.17 -4.25 8.01
C THR A 55 37.85 -4.00 9.34
N GLY A 56 37.07 -3.79 10.41
CA GLY A 56 37.56 -3.53 11.76
C GLY A 56 36.77 -2.44 12.46
N GLU A 57 37.28 -1.89 13.56
CA GLU A 57 36.60 -0.81 14.29
C GLU A 57 37.07 0.56 13.83
N VAL A 58 36.11 1.44 13.59
CA VAL A 58 36.34 2.87 13.37
C VAL A 58 35.58 3.67 14.40
N HIS A 59 36.06 4.86 14.75
CA HIS A 59 35.35 5.71 15.70
C HIS A 59 34.53 6.77 14.95
N VAL A 60 33.23 6.85 15.23
CA VAL A 60 32.32 7.79 14.56
C VAL A 60 31.63 8.66 15.58
N ARG A 61 31.65 9.96 15.30
CA ARG A 61 30.91 10.97 16.05
C ARG A 61 29.88 11.64 15.15
N VAL A 62 28.65 11.78 15.64
CA VAL A 62 27.54 12.41 14.93
C VAL A 62 27.07 13.62 15.73
N GLU A 63 26.97 14.78 15.07
CA GLU A 63 26.66 16.06 15.70
C GLU A 63 25.54 16.80 14.97
N LEU A 64 24.66 17.43 15.72
CA LEU A 64 23.63 18.34 15.20
C LEU A 64 23.96 19.79 15.59
N TYR A 65 23.91 20.69 14.62
CA TYR A 65 24.14 22.12 14.77
C TYR A 65 22.94 22.94 14.29
N ALA A 66 22.74 24.11 14.90
CA ALA A 66 21.71 25.06 14.50
C ALA A 66 22.08 25.84 13.21
N ALA A 67 23.36 25.85 12.84
CA ALA A 67 23.92 26.53 11.68
C ALA A 67 25.29 25.93 11.35
N GLU A 68 25.85 26.26 10.18
CA GLU A 68 27.11 25.71 9.69
C GLU A 68 28.23 25.75 10.77
N PRO A 69 28.81 24.58 11.12
CA PRO A 69 29.92 24.52 12.06
C PRO A 69 31.24 24.95 11.41
N ALA A 70 32.15 25.48 12.22
CA ALA A 70 33.52 25.75 11.78
C ALA A 70 34.24 24.43 11.44
N LEU A 71 35.01 24.43 10.35
CA LEU A 71 35.80 23.29 9.92
C LEU A 71 37.23 23.38 10.47
N GLY A 72 37.65 22.37 11.23
CA GLY A 72 39.01 22.25 11.73
C GLY A 72 40.01 21.75 10.68
N ASP A 73 41.28 22.04 10.90
CA ASP A 73 42.38 21.63 10.00
C ASP A 73 42.81 20.17 10.21
N GLU A 74 42.31 19.51 11.26
CA GLU A 74 42.55 18.10 11.56
C GLU A 74 41.88 17.13 10.57
N TRP A 75 40.85 17.58 9.85
CA TRP A 75 40.11 16.75 8.89
C TRP A 75 40.78 16.77 7.53
N ARG A 76 41.20 15.60 7.04
CA ARG A 76 41.95 15.47 5.80
C ARG A 76 41.03 15.54 4.58
N ASP A 77 39.93 14.80 4.65
CA ASP A 77 38.94 14.69 3.58
C ASP A 77 37.58 15.11 4.11
N VAL A 78 36.91 16.00 3.36
CA VAL A 78 35.66 16.63 3.79
C VAL A 78 34.75 16.76 2.59
N VAL A 79 33.58 16.16 2.68
CA VAL A 79 32.50 16.29 1.70
C VAL A 79 31.23 16.76 2.38
N GLU A 80 30.37 17.37 1.59
CA GLU A 80 29.05 17.75 2.08
C GLU A 80 27.97 17.40 1.08
N VAL A 81 26.85 16.91 1.59
CA VAL A 81 25.69 16.49 0.82
C VAL A 81 24.40 17.06 1.39
N LEU A 82 23.35 17.10 0.58
CA LEU A 82 22.00 17.35 1.05
C LEU A 82 21.39 16.03 1.53
N TYR A 83 21.07 15.93 2.81
CA TYR A 83 20.42 14.78 3.41
C TYR A 83 18.99 15.14 3.80
N THR A 84 18.04 14.30 3.44
CA THR A 84 16.62 14.47 3.79
C THR A 84 16.14 13.20 4.47
N THR A 85 15.41 13.32 5.56
CA THR A 85 14.86 12.15 6.27
C THR A 85 13.49 12.45 6.84
N THR A 86 12.61 11.45 6.77
CA THR A 86 11.32 11.42 7.48
C THR A 86 11.31 10.36 8.58
N ALA A 87 12.40 9.59 8.73
CA ALA A 87 12.53 8.55 9.74
C ALA A 87 12.83 9.18 11.12
N GLU A 88 12.29 8.58 12.16
CA GLU A 88 12.50 8.98 13.56
C GLU A 88 13.44 8.01 14.30
N ASP A 89 13.74 6.85 13.71
CA ASP A 89 14.48 5.73 14.28
C ASP A 89 15.78 5.44 13.51
N LEU A 90 16.62 6.47 13.36
CA LEU A 90 17.90 6.32 12.67
C LEU A 90 18.92 5.56 13.52
N ALA A 91 19.69 4.71 12.86
CA ALA A 91 20.87 4.06 13.41
C ALA A 91 22.01 4.11 12.39
N LEU A 92 23.25 4.09 12.89
CA LEU A 92 24.45 4.04 12.08
C LEU A 92 24.98 2.60 12.07
N GLY A 93 25.09 1.98 10.90
CA GLY A 93 25.50 0.58 10.80
C GLY A 93 26.41 0.27 9.63
N GLY A 94 27.18 -0.81 9.75
CA GLY A 94 27.89 -1.45 8.64
C GLY A 94 27.06 -2.58 8.03
N PHE A 95 27.73 -3.53 7.38
CA PHE A 95 27.08 -4.70 6.78
C PHE A 95 26.36 -5.60 7.81
N ASP A 96 26.98 -5.84 8.97
CA ASP A 96 26.49 -6.74 10.03
C ASP A 96 26.50 -6.10 11.43
N SER A 97 26.66 -4.78 11.48
CA SER A 97 26.75 -4.00 12.71
C SER A 97 25.76 -2.84 12.68
N SER A 98 25.27 -2.44 13.83
CA SER A 98 24.45 -1.24 13.99
C SER A 98 24.66 -0.65 15.38
N VAL A 99 24.77 0.67 15.45
CA VAL A 99 24.95 1.45 16.66
C VAL A 99 23.94 2.61 16.63
N GLY A 100 23.25 2.82 17.73
CA GLY A 100 22.20 3.84 17.84
C GLY A 100 21.47 3.75 19.18
N PRO A 101 20.40 4.55 19.34
CA PRO A 101 19.78 5.40 18.32
C PRO A 101 20.62 6.63 17.95
N VAL A 102 20.35 7.21 16.77
CA VAL A 102 20.83 8.53 16.35
C VAL A 102 19.60 9.44 16.25
N ASP A 103 19.34 10.21 17.31
CA ASP A 103 18.11 11.00 17.48
C ASP A 103 18.11 12.30 16.64
N LEU A 104 18.35 12.20 15.33
CA LEU A 104 18.25 13.31 14.39
C LEU A 104 16.78 13.54 14.01
N PRO A 105 16.17 14.71 14.28
CA PRO A 105 14.77 14.96 13.95
C PRO A 105 14.50 14.90 12.44
N PRO A 106 13.29 14.48 12.00
CA PRO A 106 12.88 14.57 10.59
C PRO A 106 13.10 15.96 9.99
N GLY A 107 13.65 16.03 8.78
CA GLY A 107 13.95 17.31 8.15
C GLY A 107 14.91 17.25 6.96
N VAL A 108 15.37 18.44 6.58
CA VAL A 108 16.32 18.66 5.48
C VAL A 108 17.58 19.27 6.07
N TYR A 109 18.71 18.59 5.90
CA TYR A 109 19.99 18.94 6.48
C TYR A 109 21.07 18.99 5.42
N ARG A 110 22.02 19.89 5.62
CA ARG A 110 23.36 19.72 5.08
C ARG A 110 24.10 18.74 5.99
N ALA A 111 24.58 17.65 5.43
CA ALA A 111 25.42 16.69 6.12
C ALA A 111 26.88 16.89 5.67
N ARG A 112 27.80 17.07 6.61
CA ARG A 112 29.25 17.12 6.38
C ARG A 112 29.89 15.87 6.91
N TYR A 113 30.54 15.13 6.04
CA TYR A 113 31.32 13.95 6.40
C TYR A 113 32.80 14.29 6.35
N CYS A 114 33.48 14.11 7.48
CA CYS A 114 34.90 14.39 7.66
C CYS A 114 35.64 13.11 8.03
N ALA A 115 36.77 12.85 7.35
CA ALA A 115 37.69 11.76 7.66
C ALA A 115 39.06 12.30 8.07
N ALA A 116 39.65 11.73 9.14
CA ALA A 116 40.98 12.08 9.63
C ALA A 116 42.07 11.10 9.11
N ASP A 117 43.34 11.49 9.21
CA ASP A 117 44.47 10.75 8.60
C ASP A 117 44.62 9.30 9.08
N MET A 118 44.96 8.46 8.12
CA MET A 118 44.68 7.02 8.06
C MET A 118 45.96 6.19 8.23
N ARG A 119 46.61 6.38 9.38
CA ARG A 119 47.65 5.48 9.92
C ARG A 119 47.60 5.45 11.44
N GLY A 120 46.59 4.78 11.99
CA GLY A 120 46.60 4.29 13.38
C GLY A 120 45.34 4.58 14.20
N GLU A 121 44.52 5.57 13.84
CA GLU A 121 43.25 5.88 14.52
C GLU A 121 42.22 6.41 13.50
N ASP A 122 41.47 5.50 12.87
CA ASP A 122 40.37 5.83 11.96
C ASP A 122 39.24 6.54 12.69
N ARG A 123 39.10 7.84 12.43
CA ARG A 123 38.10 8.70 13.07
C ARG A 123 37.30 9.45 12.01
N TYR A 124 35.99 9.40 12.19
CA TYR A 124 35.02 10.01 11.30
C TYR A 124 34.08 10.91 12.08
N LEU A 125 33.74 12.05 11.48
CA LEU A 125 32.80 13.00 12.03
C LEU A 125 31.69 13.28 11.00
N LEU A 126 30.45 13.18 11.45
CA LEU A 126 29.27 13.48 10.68
C LEU A 126 28.53 14.65 11.34
N GLN A 127 28.41 15.76 10.63
CA GLN A 127 27.76 16.97 11.17
C GLN A 127 26.52 17.32 10.36
N PHE A 128 25.43 17.64 11.04
CA PHE A 128 24.17 18.07 10.44
C PHE A 128 23.86 19.51 10.82
N TRP A 129 23.35 20.30 9.87
CA TRP A 129 22.68 21.56 10.15
C TRP A 129 21.60 21.87 9.11
N PRO A 130 20.54 22.61 9.46
CA PRO A 130 19.52 23.02 8.50
C PRO A 130 20.13 23.91 7.42
N ALA A 131 20.18 23.41 6.19
CA ALA A 131 20.64 24.15 5.01
C ALA A 131 20.26 23.40 3.73
N THR A 132 20.31 24.11 2.60
CA THR A 132 20.07 23.58 1.26
C THR A 132 21.31 23.76 0.38
N GLY A 133 21.35 23.10 -0.78
CA GLY A 133 22.40 23.25 -1.78
C GLY A 133 22.72 21.94 -2.49
N VAL A 134 23.63 22.02 -3.46
CA VAL A 134 24.20 20.83 -4.11
C VAL A 134 25.32 20.25 -3.26
N ASP A 135 25.61 18.98 -3.46
CA ASP A 135 26.75 18.36 -2.82
C ASP A 135 28.08 18.98 -3.32
N ARG A 136 29.13 18.89 -2.49
CA ARG A 136 30.45 19.41 -2.84
C ARG A 136 31.57 18.67 -2.11
N ILE A 137 32.72 18.61 -2.76
CA ILE A 137 34.00 18.26 -2.13
C ILE A 137 34.56 19.54 -1.51
N VAL A 138 34.65 19.59 -0.19
CA VAL A 138 35.18 20.75 0.56
C VAL A 138 36.70 20.67 0.68
N ARG A 139 37.22 19.48 0.93
CA ARG A 139 38.65 19.20 1.06
C ARG A 139 38.93 17.77 0.59
N GLN A 140 39.96 17.61 -0.23
CA GLN A 140 40.46 16.31 -0.68
C GLN A 140 41.97 16.27 -0.41
N GLY A 141 42.37 15.42 0.52
CA GLY A 141 43.75 15.24 0.95
C GLY A 141 44.26 13.81 0.80
N SER A 142 43.42 12.78 0.74
CA SER A 142 43.85 11.37 0.60
C SER A 142 43.71 10.82 -0.82
N ASP A 143 44.56 9.85 -1.15
CA ASP A 143 44.47 9.11 -2.42
C ASP A 143 43.20 8.25 -2.47
N TYR A 144 42.71 7.81 -1.30
CA TYR A 144 41.45 7.07 -1.19
C TYR A 144 40.26 7.95 -1.55
N ALA A 145 40.18 9.17 -1.00
CA ALA A 145 39.18 10.15 -1.39
C ALA A 145 39.25 10.47 -2.88
N ALA A 146 40.46 10.70 -3.41
CA ALA A 146 40.68 10.94 -4.83
C ALA A 146 40.24 9.77 -5.73
N TYR A 147 40.36 8.53 -5.25
CA TYR A 147 39.85 7.35 -5.95
C TYR A 147 38.32 7.36 -5.98
N TRP A 148 37.67 7.48 -4.83
CA TRP A 148 36.21 7.42 -4.75
C TRP A 148 35.52 8.62 -5.39
N HIS A 149 36.08 9.82 -5.35
CA HIS A 149 35.54 10.97 -6.11
C HIS A 149 35.53 10.76 -7.62
N ARG A 150 36.39 9.86 -8.13
CA ARG A 150 36.46 9.53 -9.56
C ARG A 150 35.56 8.36 -9.92
N GLU A 151 35.56 7.31 -9.11
CA GLU A 151 34.90 6.04 -9.44
C GLU A 151 33.50 5.88 -8.82
N GLY A 152 33.24 6.52 -7.68
CA GLY A 152 32.00 6.35 -6.91
C GLY A 152 30.77 7.04 -7.50
N PRO A 153 30.86 8.29 -8.01
CA PRO A 153 29.73 8.98 -8.59
C PRO A 153 29.13 8.30 -9.82
N GLU A 154 27.95 7.73 -9.65
CA GLU A 154 27.08 7.34 -10.73
C GLU A 154 26.39 8.59 -11.33
N PRO A 155 26.28 8.72 -12.67
CA PRO A 155 25.60 9.86 -13.26
C PRO A 155 24.11 9.87 -12.90
N THR A 156 23.54 11.08 -12.79
CA THR A 156 22.09 11.26 -12.70
C THR A 156 21.42 10.60 -13.89
N LEU A 157 20.34 9.86 -13.63
CA LEU A 157 19.53 9.29 -14.71
C LEU A 157 19.06 10.38 -15.65
N THR A 158 19.20 10.13 -16.94
CA THR A 158 18.58 10.97 -17.95
C THR A 158 17.05 10.89 -17.82
N ARG A 159 16.37 11.89 -18.37
CA ARG A 159 14.89 11.91 -18.41
C ARG A 159 14.31 10.66 -19.05
N ASP A 160 14.94 10.15 -20.10
CA ASP A 160 14.47 8.98 -20.85
C ASP A 160 14.67 7.69 -20.06
N GLU A 161 15.80 7.53 -19.36
CA GLU A 161 16.04 6.39 -18.47
C GLU A 161 15.07 6.36 -17.29
N LEU A 162 14.81 7.53 -16.67
CA LEU A 162 13.84 7.64 -15.60
C LEU A 162 12.42 7.30 -16.10
N ALA A 163 12.04 7.81 -17.27
CA ALA A 163 10.76 7.48 -17.89
C ALA A 163 10.65 5.97 -18.17
N GLY A 164 11.73 5.34 -18.64
CA GLY A 164 11.81 3.90 -18.86
C GLY A 164 11.61 3.09 -17.57
N ARG A 165 12.29 3.45 -16.48
CA ARG A 165 12.11 2.80 -15.16
C ARG A 165 10.69 2.95 -14.64
N VAL A 166 10.09 4.14 -14.75
CA VAL A 166 8.69 4.37 -14.33
C VAL A 166 7.72 3.53 -15.17
N ALA A 167 7.96 3.41 -16.48
CA ALA A 167 7.13 2.58 -17.35
C ALA A 167 7.25 1.08 -17.00
N ASP A 168 8.45 0.58 -16.70
CA ASP A 168 8.66 -0.79 -16.25
C ASP A 168 7.93 -1.08 -14.93
N LEU A 169 8.06 -0.20 -13.94
CA LEU A 169 7.35 -0.34 -12.67
C LEU A 169 5.83 -0.36 -12.84
N ARG A 170 5.29 0.51 -13.71
CA ARG A 170 3.85 0.51 -14.03
C ARG A 170 3.41 -0.77 -14.71
N ARG A 171 4.20 -1.28 -15.66
CA ARG A 171 3.92 -2.55 -16.33
C ARG A 171 3.88 -3.70 -15.33
N ARG A 172 4.93 -3.85 -14.50
CA ARG A 172 4.99 -4.92 -13.49
C ARG A 172 3.84 -4.86 -12.50
N ARG A 173 3.45 -3.64 -12.09
CA ARG A 173 2.29 -3.44 -11.23
C ARG A 173 1.00 -3.90 -11.92
N ALA A 174 0.79 -3.50 -13.17
CA ALA A 174 -0.40 -3.91 -13.94
C ALA A 174 -0.43 -5.42 -14.20
N GLU A 175 0.72 -6.05 -14.47
CA GLU A 175 0.84 -7.51 -14.61
C GLU A 175 0.47 -8.23 -13.31
N ARG A 176 0.94 -7.72 -12.16
CA ARG A 176 0.56 -8.28 -10.85
C ARG A 176 -0.93 -8.10 -10.56
N GLU A 177 -1.46 -6.89 -10.76
CA GLU A 177 -2.90 -6.61 -10.55
C GLU A 177 -3.78 -7.46 -11.47
N ALA A 178 -3.34 -7.72 -12.71
CA ALA A 178 -4.04 -8.62 -13.62
C ALA A 178 -3.98 -10.09 -13.16
N GLY A 179 -2.83 -10.54 -12.66
CA GLY A 179 -2.68 -11.88 -12.08
C GLY A 179 -3.53 -12.08 -10.83
N GLU A 180 -3.53 -11.10 -9.92
CA GLU A 180 -4.38 -11.10 -8.72
C GLU A 180 -5.88 -11.16 -9.11
N ALA A 181 -6.31 -10.41 -10.13
CA ALA A 181 -7.69 -10.45 -10.62
C ALA A 181 -8.06 -11.78 -11.32
N GLU A 182 -7.11 -12.41 -12.02
CA GLU A 182 -7.29 -13.73 -12.63
C GLU A 182 -7.41 -14.82 -11.55
N GLU A 183 -6.55 -14.78 -10.54
CA GLU A 183 -6.61 -15.66 -9.36
C GLU A 183 -7.93 -15.48 -8.60
N GLU A 184 -8.38 -14.24 -8.37
CA GLU A 184 -9.67 -13.97 -7.72
C GLU A 184 -10.85 -14.55 -8.52
N LEU A 185 -10.84 -14.43 -9.85
CA LEU A 185 -11.86 -15.05 -10.70
C LEU A 185 -11.80 -16.58 -10.63
N ASP A 186 -10.61 -17.17 -10.67
CA ASP A 186 -10.42 -18.62 -10.54
C ASP A 186 -10.95 -19.13 -9.18
N GLU A 187 -10.69 -18.41 -8.10
CA GLU A 187 -11.20 -18.71 -6.75
C GLU A 187 -12.73 -18.59 -6.67
N ILE A 188 -13.31 -17.51 -7.23
CA ILE A 188 -14.76 -17.28 -7.21
C ILE A 188 -15.51 -18.38 -7.98
N TRP A 189 -14.97 -18.78 -9.14
CA TRP A 189 -15.60 -19.72 -10.06
C TRP A 189 -15.07 -21.16 -9.94
N GLU A 190 -14.19 -21.43 -8.98
CA GLU A 190 -13.55 -22.74 -8.73
C GLU A 190 -12.96 -23.38 -10.01
N GLY A 191 -12.37 -22.56 -10.90
CA GLY A 191 -11.80 -22.98 -12.18
C GLY A 191 -12.75 -23.02 -13.37
N ASP A 192 -14.07 -22.89 -13.17
CA ASP A 192 -15.09 -22.90 -14.23
C ASP A 192 -15.51 -21.46 -14.62
N VAL A 193 -14.53 -20.61 -14.93
CA VAL A 193 -14.74 -19.18 -15.25
C VAL A 193 -15.51 -19.01 -16.57
N PRO A 194 -16.67 -18.30 -16.60
CA PRO A 194 -17.43 -18.08 -17.82
C PRO A 194 -16.73 -17.15 -18.82
N ASP A 195 -16.87 -17.45 -20.12
CA ASP A 195 -16.37 -16.58 -21.20
C ASP A 195 -17.10 -15.21 -21.25
N ASP A 196 -18.38 -15.16 -20.86
CA ASP A 196 -19.17 -13.93 -20.89
C ASP A 196 -18.69 -12.93 -19.83
N PRO A 197 -18.23 -11.72 -20.22
CA PRO A 197 -17.77 -10.71 -19.28
C PRO A 197 -18.85 -10.26 -18.29
N ARG A 198 -20.14 -10.28 -18.70
CA ARG A 198 -21.26 -9.91 -17.80
C ARG A 198 -21.36 -10.87 -16.62
N LEU A 199 -21.06 -12.16 -16.84
CA LEU A 199 -21.08 -13.17 -15.78
C LEU A 199 -19.87 -13.00 -14.85
N ARG A 200 -18.68 -12.78 -15.40
CA ARG A 200 -17.47 -12.53 -14.61
C ARG A 200 -17.62 -11.30 -13.71
N GLU A 201 -18.19 -10.22 -14.23
CA GLU A 201 -18.46 -8.98 -13.49
C GLU A 201 -19.55 -9.13 -12.41
N ALA A 202 -20.43 -10.13 -12.52
CA ALA A 202 -21.50 -10.35 -11.55
C ALA A 202 -21.02 -10.99 -10.23
N GLY A 203 -19.75 -11.41 -10.17
CA GLY A 203 -19.04 -11.73 -8.94
C GLY A 203 -19.53 -12.99 -8.21
N TRP A 204 -19.24 -13.04 -6.91
CA TRP A 204 -19.39 -14.23 -6.06
C TRP A 204 -20.80 -14.84 -6.04
N TYR A 205 -21.84 -14.01 -6.01
CA TYR A 205 -23.22 -14.51 -5.98
C TYR A 205 -23.64 -15.14 -7.30
N ALA A 206 -23.17 -14.63 -8.43
CA ALA A 206 -23.41 -15.26 -9.73
C ALA A 206 -22.70 -16.61 -9.84
N ALA A 207 -21.45 -16.70 -9.38
CA ALA A 207 -20.72 -17.97 -9.33
C ALA A 207 -21.38 -19.00 -8.40
N SER A 208 -21.88 -18.55 -7.25
CA SER A 208 -22.62 -19.40 -6.31
C SER A 208 -23.93 -19.92 -6.90
N LEU A 209 -24.68 -19.05 -7.59
CA LEU A 209 -25.92 -19.45 -8.26
C LEU A 209 -25.65 -20.34 -9.48
N TRP A 210 -24.56 -20.10 -10.20
CA TRP A 210 -24.13 -20.92 -11.34
C TRP A 210 -23.88 -22.37 -10.94
N ARG A 211 -23.29 -22.61 -9.76
CA ARG A 211 -23.11 -23.98 -9.23
C ARG A 211 -24.42 -24.70 -8.95
N LEU A 212 -25.51 -23.97 -8.70
CA LEU A 212 -26.84 -24.53 -8.48
C LEU A 212 -27.61 -24.71 -9.79
N ASP A 213 -27.63 -23.68 -10.64
CA ASP A 213 -28.33 -23.68 -11.93
C ASP A 213 -27.75 -22.63 -12.89
N PRO A 214 -26.85 -23.03 -13.81
CA PRO A 214 -26.29 -22.13 -14.83
C PRO A 214 -27.35 -21.48 -15.71
N ALA A 215 -28.44 -22.19 -16.03
CA ALA A 215 -29.47 -21.71 -16.94
C ALA A 215 -30.24 -20.51 -16.37
N ILE A 216 -30.38 -20.43 -15.05
CA ILE A 216 -30.97 -19.25 -14.40
C ILE A 216 -30.05 -18.05 -14.51
N VAL A 217 -28.74 -18.22 -14.31
CA VAL A 217 -27.78 -17.11 -14.40
C VAL A 217 -27.73 -16.60 -15.83
N GLU A 218 -27.68 -17.48 -16.83
CA GLU A 218 -27.78 -17.12 -18.24
C GLU A 218 -29.09 -16.39 -18.56
N ALA A 219 -30.23 -16.89 -18.07
CA ALA A 219 -31.52 -16.25 -18.27
C ALA A 219 -31.60 -14.85 -17.62
N LEU A 220 -30.95 -14.64 -16.46
CA LEU A 220 -30.84 -13.33 -15.81
C LEU A 220 -29.89 -12.37 -16.57
N ALA A 221 -28.82 -12.89 -17.16
CA ALA A 221 -27.92 -12.11 -18.01
C ALA A 221 -28.64 -11.61 -19.28
N GLU A 222 -29.50 -12.45 -19.86
CA GLU A 222 -30.32 -12.14 -21.03
C GLU A 222 -31.59 -11.33 -20.69
N ALA A 223 -32.08 -11.41 -19.45
CA ALA A 223 -33.17 -10.57 -18.99
C ALA A 223 -32.74 -9.10 -19.08
N GLY A 224 -33.54 -8.24 -19.73
CA GLY A 224 -33.32 -6.80 -19.65
C GLY A 224 -33.45 -6.30 -18.21
N ASP A 225 -33.03 -5.07 -17.92
CA ASP A 225 -33.03 -4.51 -16.56
C ASP A 225 -34.38 -4.62 -15.84
N ARG A 226 -35.48 -4.50 -16.59
CA ARG A 226 -36.83 -4.67 -16.05
C ARG A 226 -37.08 -6.09 -15.54
N GLY A 227 -36.60 -7.10 -16.26
CA GLY A 227 -36.70 -8.51 -15.86
C GLY A 227 -35.86 -8.80 -14.63
N ARG A 228 -34.60 -8.33 -14.61
CA ARG A 228 -33.72 -8.44 -13.43
C ARG A 228 -34.34 -7.80 -12.20
N ARG A 229 -34.76 -6.53 -12.28
CA ARG A 229 -35.43 -5.84 -11.16
C ARG A 229 -36.70 -6.54 -10.68
N ALA A 230 -37.47 -7.14 -11.59
CA ALA A 230 -38.65 -7.91 -11.20
C ALA A 230 -38.25 -9.15 -10.37
N VAL A 231 -37.25 -9.90 -10.81
CA VAL A 231 -36.72 -11.06 -10.07
C VAL A 231 -36.10 -10.63 -8.74
N THR A 232 -35.27 -9.58 -8.73
CA THR A 232 -34.67 -9.02 -7.50
C THR A 232 -35.75 -8.67 -6.49
N ALA A 233 -36.77 -7.89 -6.88
CA ALA A 233 -37.85 -7.51 -5.97
C ALA A 233 -38.66 -8.71 -5.48
N TRP A 234 -38.90 -9.71 -6.33
CA TRP A 234 -39.57 -10.94 -5.91
C TRP A 234 -38.74 -11.76 -4.90
N ALA A 235 -37.43 -11.85 -5.10
CA ALA A 235 -36.54 -12.56 -4.19
C ALA A 235 -36.41 -11.82 -2.86
N VAL A 236 -36.24 -10.49 -2.89
CA VAL A 236 -36.21 -9.62 -1.70
C VAL A 236 -37.52 -9.71 -0.91
N GLU A 237 -38.68 -9.75 -1.58
CA GLU A 237 -39.98 -9.94 -0.91
C GLU A 237 -40.00 -11.20 -0.04
N ARG A 238 -39.36 -12.29 -0.49
CA ARG A 238 -39.26 -13.54 0.27
C ARG A 238 -38.29 -13.43 1.44
N VAL A 239 -37.18 -12.71 1.26
CA VAL A 239 -36.21 -12.43 2.32
C VAL A 239 -36.86 -11.58 3.43
N LEU A 240 -37.65 -10.57 3.06
CA LEU A 240 -38.40 -9.73 4.01
C LEU A 240 -39.52 -10.50 4.71
N ASP A 241 -40.21 -11.41 4.02
CA ASP A 241 -41.26 -12.26 4.60
C ASP A 241 -40.69 -13.22 5.66
N ASP A 242 -39.57 -13.88 5.36
CA ASP A 242 -38.85 -14.74 6.31
C ASP A 242 -38.41 -13.97 7.57
N ALA A 243 -37.94 -12.73 7.38
CA ALA A 243 -37.55 -11.83 8.47
C ALA A 243 -38.74 -11.14 9.18
N GLN A 244 -39.99 -11.44 8.79
CA GLN A 244 -41.21 -10.84 9.34
C GLN A 244 -41.30 -9.31 9.17
N LEU A 245 -40.69 -8.77 8.11
CA LEU A 245 -40.66 -7.34 7.80
C LEU A 245 -41.78 -6.89 6.86
N MET A 246 -42.54 -7.81 6.27
CA MET A 246 -43.63 -7.47 5.34
C MET A 246 -44.77 -6.65 5.98
N GLY A 247 -44.88 -6.65 7.31
CA GLY A 247 -45.81 -5.79 8.05
C GLY A 247 -45.34 -4.35 8.23
N GLN A 248 -44.09 -4.03 7.87
CA GLN A 248 -43.54 -2.68 8.03
C GLN A 248 -44.10 -1.71 6.99
N PRO A 249 -44.36 -0.43 7.35
CA PRO A 249 -44.94 0.54 6.42
C PRO A 249 -44.08 0.81 5.19
N TRP A 250 -42.77 0.61 5.30
CA TRP A 250 -41.80 0.85 4.23
C TRP A 250 -41.61 -0.34 3.27
N ALA A 251 -42.00 -1.56 3.65
CA ALA A 251 -41.69 -2.76 2.87
C ALA A 251 -42.31 -2.75 1.46
N GLY A 252 -43.60 -2.42 1.37
CA GLY A 252 -44.31 -2.27 0.10
C GLY A 252 -43.71 -1.18 -0.81
N PRO A 253 -43.54 0.07 -0.31
CA PRO A 253 -42.86 1.13 -1.05
C PRO A 253 -41.44 0.78 -1.49
N ALA A 254 -40.64 0.10 -0.65
CA ALA A 254 -39.28 -0.31 -0.99
C ALA A 254 -39.25 -1.34 -2.13
N LEU A 255 -40.12 -2.36 -2.09
CA LEU A 255 -40.25 -3.33 -3.17
C LEU A 255 -40.73 -2.69 -4.49
N ALA A 256 -41.60 -1.68 -4.42
CA ALA A 256 -41.99 -0.90 -5.60
C ALA A 256 -40.81 -0.12 -6.17
N ALA A 257 -40.03 0.56 -5.31
CA ALA A 257 -38.84 1.28 -5.70
C ALA A 257 -37.80 0.38 -6.38
N LEU A 258 -37.57 -0.84 -5.86
CA LEU A 258 -36.73 -1.85 -6.50
C LEU A 258 -37.22 -2.23 -7.91
N ARG A 259 -38.53 -2.47 -8.09
CA ARG A 259 -39.09 -2.82 -9.40
C ARG A 259 -38.92 -1.69 -10.42
N ASP A 260 -39.09 -0.46 -9.95
CA ASP A 260 -39.05 0.74 -10.77
C ASP A 260 -37.62 1.29 -10.97
N GLY A 261 -36.63 0.78 -10.23
CA GLY A 261 -35.25 1.29 -10.23
C GLY A 261 -35.14 2.69 -9.62
N SER A 262 -36.03 3.01 -8.69
CA SER A 262 -36.06 4.31 -7.99
C SER A 262 -35.27 4.24 -6.68
N PRO A 263 -34.72 5.37 -6.19
CA PRO A 263 -33.98 5.39 -4.93
C PRO A 263 -34.80 4.88 -3.74
N LEU A 264 -34.15 4.14 -2.85
CA LEU A 264 -34.73 3.69 -1.57
C LEU A 264 -34.67 4.81 -0.52
N ALA A 265 -35.67 4.86 0.35
CA ALA A 265 -35.66 5.72 1.53
C ALA A 265 -34.85 5.07 2.67
N GLU A 266 -33.56 4.88 2.45
CA GLU A 266 -32.67 4.09 3.34
C GLU A 266 -32.73 4.55 4.81
N TRP A 267 -32.71 5.86 5.03
CA TRP A 267 -32.73 6.44 6.37
C TRP A 267 -34.00 6.05 7.16
N GLU A 268 -35.18 6.12 6.51
CA GLU A 268 -36.47 5.81 7.12
C GLU A 268 -36.58 4.32 7.46
N ILE A 269 -35.99 3.48 6.61
CA ILE A 269 -35.94 2.02 6.85
C ILE A 269 -35.04 1.73 8.05
N ARG A 270 -33.82 2.28 8.09
CA ARG A 270 -32.85 2.05 9.18
C ARG A 270 -33.37 2.48 10.55
N GLU A 271 -34.16 3.54 10.64
CA GLU A 271 -34.75 3.98 11.92
C GLU A 271 -35.75 2.99 12.52
N THR A 272 -36.38 2.16 11.69
CA THR A 272 -37.40 1.21 12.13
C THR A 272 -36.85 -0.16 12.51
N LEU A 273 -35.59 -0.43 12.18
CA LEU A 273 -34.93 -1.70 12.47
C LEU A 273 -34.52 -1.77 13.95
N PRO A 274 -34.56 -2.97 14.56
CA PRO A 274 -33.99 -3.16 15.88
C PRO A 274 -32.49 -2.86 15.85
N PRO A 275 -31.90 -2.40 16.96
CA PRO A 275 -30.46 -2.19 17.04
C PRO A 275 -29.72 -3.49 16.70
N MET A 276 -28.67 -3.38 15.88
CA MET A 276 -27.84 -4.52 15.48
C MET A 276 -27.41 -5.32 16.71
N PRO A 277 -27.84 -6.59 16.84
CA PRO A 277 -27.46 -7.42 17.97
C PRO A 277 -26.00 -7.87 17.85
N ILE A 278 -25.36 -8.14 18.99
CA ILE A 278 -24.00 -8.71 19.05
C ILE A 278 -24.01 -10.21 18.70
N GLU A 279 -25.16 -10.87 18.78
CA GLU A 279 -25.34 -12.30 18.49
C GLU A 279 -26.15 -12.51 17.19
N GLU A 280 -25.58 -13.26 16.25
CA GLU A 280 -26.04 -13.41 14.87
C GLU A 280 -27.30 -14.29 14.68
N HIS A 281 -27.84 -14.89 15.75
CA HIS A 281 -28.86 -15.96 15.64
C HIS A 281 -30.26 -15.60 16.20
N ASN A 282 -30.59 -14.32 16.32
CA ASN A 282 -31.93 -13.87 16.72
C ASN A 282 -32.67 -13.16 15.57
N LEU A 283 -34.00 -13.03 15.68
CA LEU A 283 -34.87 -12.37 14.70
C LEU A 283 -34.38 -10.95 14.35
N ASP A 284 -33.85 -10.21 15.31
CA ASP A 284 -33.30 -8.86 15.09
C ASP A 284 -32.10 -8.87 14.12
N ALA A 285 -31.26 -9.91 14.18
CA ALA A 285 -30.15 -10.08 13.24
C ALA A 285 -30.68 -10.41 11.85
N ALA A 286 -31.67 -11.30 11.76
CA ALA A 286 -32.32 -11.66 10.49
C ALA A 286 -32.99 -10.45 9.83
N GLN A 287 -33.61 -9.56 10.62
CA GLN A 287 -34.23 -8.32 10.14
C GLN A 287 -33.21 -7.33 9.60
N ASN A 288 -32.11 -7.13 10.31
CA ASN A 288 -31.06 -6.24 9.83
C ASN A 288 -30.38 -6.78 8.57
N LEU A 289 -30.05 -8.08 8.51
CA LEU A 289 -29.49 -8.71 7.31
C LEU A 289 -30.45 -8.61 6.12
N ALA A 290 -31.76 -8.82 6.34
CA ALA A 290 -32.76 -8.68 5.28
C ALA A 290 -32.84 -7.25 4.73
N ALA A 291 -32.67 -6.23 5.58
CA ALA A 291 -32.59 -4.84 5.16
C ALA A 291 -31.27 -4.53 4.44
N GLU A 292 -30.15 -5.10 4.87
CA GLU A 292 -28.86 -4.96 4.17
C GLU A 292 -28.93 -5.54 2.75
N VAL A 293 -29.51 -6.73 2.57
CA VAL A 293 -29.75 -7.32 1.24
C VAL A 293 -30.58 -6.37 0.38
N LEU A 294 -31.66 -5.79 0.91
CA LEU A 294 -32.47 -4.80 0.20
C LEU A 294 -31.64 -3.60 -0.30
N PHE A 295 -30.69 -3.11 0.50
CA PHE A 295 -29.84 -1.98 0.12
C PHE A 295 -28.76 -2.36 -0.89
N ASN A 296 -28.12 -3.52 -0.71
CA ASN A 296 -27.07 -4.00 -1.60
C ASN A 296 -27.59 -4.21 -3.02
N VAL A 297 -28.79 -4.79 -3.16
CA VAL A 297 -29.34 -5.16 -4.46
C VAL A 297 -30.12 -4.05 -5.15
N ALA A 298 -30.21 -2.87 -4.53
CA ALA A 298 -30.92 -1.71 -5.07
C ALA A 298 -30.43 -1.20 -6.44
N PRO A 299 -29.12 -1.31 -6.80
CA PRO A 299 -28.65 -0.91 -8.12
C PRO A 299 -29.27 -1.72 -9.28
N GLY A 300 -29.72 -2.95 -9.03
CA GLY A 300 -30.52 -3.78 -9.96
C GLY A 300 -29.75 -4.41 -11.11
N GLY A 301 -28.43 -4.58 -10.98
CA GLY A 301 -27.55 -5.28 -11.92
C GLY A 301 -27.73 -6.80 -11.88
N LEU A 302 -26.92 -7.52 -12.67
CA LEU A 302 -26.92 -8.99 -12.71
C LEU A 302 -26.45 -9.58 -11.37
N GLY A 303 -25.35 -9.06 -10.81
CA GLY A 303 -24.85 -9.46 -9.49
C GLY A 303 -25.92 -9.30 -8.40
N ASP A 304 -26.61 -8.15 -8.39
CA ASP A 304 -27.68 -7.85 -7.44
C ASP A 304 -28.87 -8.83 -7.53
N ALA A 305 -29.25 -9.22 -8.76
CA ALA A 305 -30.29 -10.22 -8.97
C ALA A 305 -29.84 -11.62 -8.47
N CYS A 306 -28.58 -11.99 -8.73
CA CYS A 306 -28.01 -13.23 -8.22
C CYS A 306 -27.90 -13.23 -6.68
N GLU A 307 -27.48 -12.12 -6.07
CA GLU A 307 -27.43 -11.94 -4.61
C GLU A 307 -28.82 -12.13 -4.00
N ALA A 308 -29.83 -11.40 -4.49
CA ALA A 308 -31.19 -11.50 -3.97
C ALA A 308 -31.74 -12.94 -4.06
N VAL A 309 -31.48 -13.64 -5.17
CA VAL A 309 -31.91 -15.04 -5.36
C VAL A 309 -31.16 -15.98 -4.41
N MET A 310 -29.85 -15.82 -4.25
CA MET A 310 -29.05 -16.62 -3.31
C MET A 310 -29.49 -16.43 -1.86
N GLU A 311 -29.74 -15.18 -1.45
CA GLU A 311 -30.27 -14.87 -0.11
C GLU A 311 -31.65 -15.47 0.13
N ALA A 312 -32.52 -15.43 -0.89
CA ALA A 312 -33.82 -16.11 -0.82
C ALA A 312 -33.65 -17.64 -0.74
N ILE A 313 -32.65 -18.23 -1.40
CA ILE A 313 -32.32 -19.66 -1.32
C ILE A 313 -31.89 -20.04 0.09
N TYR A 314 -30.92 -19.32 0.67
CA TYR A 314 -30.35 -19.63 1.99
C TYR A 314 -31.39 -19.61 3.11
N ARG A 315 -32.44 -18.80 2.96
CA ARG A 315 -33.53 -18.66 3.94
C ARG A 315 -34.72 -19.57 3.66
N SER A 316 -34.79 -20.17 2.47
CA SER A 316 -35.89 -21.06 2.11
C SER A 316 -35.74 -22.46 2.72
N SER A 317 -36.86 -23.18 2.86
CA SER A 317 -36.85 -24.61 3.24
C SER A 317 -36.29 -25.55 2.15
N GLY A 318 -35.86 -25.01 1.01
CA GLY A 318 -35.21 -25.74 -0.07
C GLY A 318 -35.01 -24.91 -1.34
N PRO A 319 -33.83 -24.99 -1.99
CA PRO A 319 -33.46 -24.13 -3.13
C PRO A 319 -34.44 -24.22 -4.31
N GLU A 320 -34.99 -25.41 -4.59
CA GLU A 320 -35.89 -25.64 -5.72
C GLU A 320 -37.12 -24.74 -5.72
N VAL A 321 -37.66 -24.39 -4.55
CA VAL A 321 -38.82 -23.49 -4.45
C VAL A 321 -38.49 -22.10 -5.00
N VAL A 322 -37.27 -21.63 -4.74
CA VAL A 322 -36.81 -20.34 -5.22
C VAL A 322 -36.47 -20.43 -6.71
N LEU A 323 -35.71 -21.44 -7.11
CA LEU A 323 -35.30 -21.64 -8.51
C LEU A 323 -36.51 -21.77 -9.45
N ASP A 324 -37.52 -22.56 -9.10
CA ASP A 324 -38.76 -22.69 -9.87
C ASP A 324 -39.60 -21.40 -9.90
N GLY A 325 -39.49 -20.58 -8.84
CA GLY A 325 -40.06 -19.24 -8.83
C GLY A 325 -39.41 -18.34 -9.88
N VAL A 326 -38.08 -18.30 -9.89
CA VAL A 326 -37.30 -17.50 -10.84
C VAL A 326 -37.55 -17.97 -12.29
N ARG A 327 -37.53 -19.28 -12.55
CA ARG A 327 -37.81 -19.84 -13.89
C ARG A 327 -39.16 -19.39 -14.44
N ARG A 328 -40.21 -19.36 -13.59
CA ARG A 328 -41.55 -18.88 -13.98
C ARG A 328 -41.63 -17.37 -14.24
N MET A 329 -40.69 -16.59 -13.71
CA MET A 329 -40.63 -15.15 -13.98
C MET A 329 -39.86 -14.83 -15.25
N LEU A 330 -38.91 -15.70 -15.64
CA LEU A 330 -38.04 -15.51 -16.80
C LEU A 330 -38.55 -16.20 -18.07
N GLY A 331 -39.39 -17.24 -17.94
CA GLY A 331 -40.04 -17.95 -19.06
C GLY A 331 -41.42 -17.41 -19.41
#